data_AF-A0A7V9USR6-F1
#
_entry.id   AF-A0A7V9USR6-F1
#
_cell.length_a   1.000
_cell.length_b   1.000
_cell.length_c   1.000
_cell.angle_alpha   90.00
_cell.angle_beta   90.00
_cell.angle_gamma   90.00
#
_symmetry.space_group_name_H-M   'P 1'
#
loop_
_entity.id
_entity.type
_entity.pdbx_description
1 polymer ?
#
loop_
_entity_poly.entity_id
_entity_poly.type
_entity_poly.pdbx_seq_one_letter_code
_entity_poly.pdbx_strand_id
1 'polypeptide(L)' 'MNLKICQTCKRPFLTEKEFCPHCPEPYTWNQESWANVGCLLAMIAPLFLMIFFWLFFFMGFLFR' A
#
# COMPACT_ATOMS: atom_id res chain seq x y z
N MET A 1 9.07 -7.19 32.30
CA MET A 1 9.26 -7.51 30.87
C MET A 1 8.52 -8.80 30.56
N ASN A 2 7.48 -8.76 29.73
CA ASN A 2 6.81 -9.96 29.24
C ASN A 2 7.47 -10.42 27.94
N LEU A 3 7.85 -11.69 27.88
CA LEU A 3 8.50 -12.31 26.72
C LEU A 3 7.53 -13.30 26.08
N LYS A 4 7.42 -13.26 24.74
CA LYS A 4 6.66 -14.22 23.94
C LYS A 4 7.63 -15.00 23.04
N ILE A 5 7.31 -16.25 22.75
CA ILE A 5 8.09 -17.08 21.82
C ILE A 5 7.52 -16.90 20.41
N CYS A 6 8.37 -16.54 19.45
CA CYS A 6 7.96 -16.46 18.05
C CYS A 6 7.70 -17.87 17.49
N GLN A 7 6.54 -18.08 16.86
CA GLN A 7 6.18 -19.40 16.34
C GLN A 7 7.05 -19.85 15.15
N THR A 8 7.57 -18.90 14.38
CA THR A 8 8.36 -19.15 13.17
C THR A 8 9.83 -19.45 13.48
N CYS A 9 10.51 -18.57 14.23
CA CYS A 9 11.95 -18.71 14.51
C CYS A 9 12.27 -19.32 15.88
N LYS A 10 11.25 -19.61 16.72
CA LYS A 10 11.37 -20.15 18.09
C LYS A 10 12.23 -19.32 19.05
N ARG A 11 12.53 -18.06 18.71
CA ARG A 11 13.27 -17.14 19.57
C ARG A 11 12.34 -16.31 20.47
N PRO A 12 12.77 -15.95 21.69
CA PRO A 12 12.03 -15.04 22.55
C PRO A 12 12.07 -13.61 22.00
N PHE A 13 10.96 -12.89 22.08
CA PHE A 13 10.86 -11.48 21.74
C PHE A 13 9.97 -10.74 22.75
N LEU A 14 10.13 -9.43 22.84
CA LEU A 14 9.34 -8.56 23.73
C LEU A 14 7.88 -8.54 23.28
N THR A 15 6.95 -8.84 24.18
CA THR A 15 5.51 -8.82 23.88
C THR A 15 4.99 -7.44 23.48
N GLU A 16 5.69 -6.38 23.86
CA GLU A 16 5.40 -4.99 23.46
C GLU A 16 5.64 -4.75 21.97
N LYS A 17 6.44 -5.59 21.30
CA LYS A 17 6.63 -5.52 19.86
C LYS A 17 5.55 -6.36 19.16
N GLU A 18 4.84 -5.72 18.24
CA GLU A 18 3.79 -6.35 17.44
C GLU A 18 4.33 -7.50 16.58
N PHE A 19 5.59 -7.37 16.11
CA PHE A 19 6.27 -8.37 15.28
C PHE A 19 7.61 -8.80 15.88
N CYS A 20 8.00 -10.06 15.59
CA CYS A 20 9.29 -10.59 16.01
C CYS A 20 10.43 -9.94 15.18
N PRO A 21 11.41 -9.28 15.80
CA PRO A 21 12.48 -8.58 15.08
C PRO A 21 13.50 -9.51 14.41
N HIS A 22 13.43 -10.82 14.67
CA HIS A 22 14.31 -11.82 14.07
C HIS A 22 13.74 -12.43 12.79
N CYS A 23 12.45 -12.29 12.55
CA CYS A 23 11.80 -12.75 11.33
C CYS A 23 11.65 -11.57 10.37
N PRO A 24 11.64 -11.82 9.05
CA PRO A 24 11.16 -10.81 8.11
C PRO A 24 9.75 -10.39 8.51
N GLU A 25 9.49 -9.09 8.49
CA GLU A 25 8.16 -8.58 8.79
C GLU A 25 7.14 -9.18 7.81
N PRO A 26 5.97 -9.61 8.30
CA PRO A 26 4.97 -10.27 7.45
C PRO A 26 4.45 -9.37 6.32
N TYR A 27 4.56 -8.05 6.49
CA TYR A 27 4.21 -7.04 5.49
C TYR A 27 5.45 -6.51 4.76
N THR A 28 6.20 -7.40 4.12
CA THR A 28 7.18 -6.99 3.12
C THR A 28 6.48 -6.93 1.76
N TRP A 29 6.52 -5.77 1.10
CA TRP A 29 5.94 -5.60 -0.24
C TRP A 29 6.59 -6.58 -1.22
N ASN A 30 5.82 -7.55 -1.70
CA ASN A 30 6.26 -8.51 -2.71
C ASN A 30 5.84 -8.05 -4.12
N GLN A 31 6.33 -8.73 -5.16
CA GLN A 31 5.99 -8.39 -6.56
C GLN A 31 4.48 -8.43 -6.82
N GLU A 32 3.75 -9.35 -6.19
CA GLU A 32 2.29 -9.46 -6.30
C GLU A 32 1.57 -8.26 -5.70
N SER A 33 2.08 -7.69 -4.60
CA SER A 33 1.56 -6.48 -3.97
C SER A 33 1.68 -5.27 -4.92
N TRP A 34 2.83 -5.14 -5.60
CA TRP A 34 3.04 -4.13 -6.65
C TRP A 34 2.13 -4.31 -7.86
N ALA A 35 1.91 -5.55 -8.29
CA ALA A 35 0.97 -5.83 -9.36
C ALA A 35 -0.47 -5.46 -8.98
N ASN A 36 -0.91 -5.77 -7.76
CA ASN A 36 -2.26 -5.45 -7.29
C ASN A 36 -2.50 -3.94 -7.20
N VAL A 37 -1.52 -3.18 -6.68
CA VAL A 37 -1.63 -1.72 -6.66
C VAL A 37 -1.57 -1.12 -8.05
N GLY A 38 -0.74 -1.68 -8.95
CA GLY A 38 -0.74 -1.30 -10.36
C GLY A 38 -2.11 -1.51 -11.02
N CYS A 39 -2.74 -2.67 -10.80
CA CYS A 39 -4.09 -2.95 -11.30
C CYS A 39 -5.13 -1.98 -10.72
N LEU A 40 -5.07 -1.70 -9.42
CA LEU A 40 -5.99 -0.75 -8.78
C LEU A 40 -5.86 0.65 -9.41
N LEU A 41 -4.63 1.13 -9.60
CA LEU A 41 -4.38 2.42 -10.25
C LEU A 41 -4.87 2.43 -11.69
N ALA A 42 -4.64 1.36 -12.45
CA ALA A 42 -5.11 1.22 -13.82
C ALA A 42 -6.65 1.22 -13.92
N MET A 43 -7.35 0.63 -12.95
CA MET A 43 -8.82 0.64 -12.91
C MET A 43 -9.39 2.03 -12.62
N ILE A 44 -8.71 2.84 -11.81
CA ILE A 44 -9.19 4.18 -11.41
C ILE A 44 -8.72 5.25 -12.42
N ALA A 45 -7.63 5.01 -13.17
CA ALA A 45 -7.08 5.96 -14.14
C ALA A 45 -8.10 6.55 -15.14
N PRO A 46 -9.04 5.78 -15.74
CA PRO A 46 -10.05 6.33 -16.66
C PRO A 46 -10.94 7.39 -16.01
N LEU A 47 -11.29 7.22 -14.73
CA LEU A 47 -12.10 8.18 -13.99
C LEU A 47 -11.35 9.51 -13.84
N PHE A 48 -10.08 9.44 -13.45
CA PHE A 48 -9.23 10.63 -13.34
C PHE A 48 -9.06 11.33 -14.69
N LEU A 49 -8.80 10.57 -15.77
CA LEU A 49 -8.67 11.14 -17.11
C LEU A 49 -9.94 11.87 -17.55
N MET A 50 -11.11 11.31 -17.27
CA MET A 50 -12.38 11.97 -17.56
C MET A 50 -12.53 13.27 -16.74
N ILE A 51 -12.24 13.24 -15.44
CA ILE A 51 -12.28 14.44 -14.58
C ILE A 51 -11.33 15.51 -15.11
N PHE A 52 -10.08 15.16 -15.41
CA PHE A 52 -9.10 16.10 -15.97
C PHE A 52 -9.58 16.66 -17.30
N PHE A 53 -10.09 15.83 -18.20
CA PHE A 53 -10.65 16.28 -19.47
C PHE A 53 -11.73 17.34 -19.27
N TRP A 54 -12.69 17.11 -18.37
CA TRP A 54 -13.73 18.10 -18.07
C TRP A 54 -13.18 19.37 -17.45
N LEU A 55 -12.24 19.27 -16.49
CA LEU A 55 -11.61 20.44 -15.88
C LEU A 55 -10.90 21.32 -16.92
N PHE A 56 -10.13 20.72 -17.83
CA PHE A 56 -9.46 21.45 -18.91
C PHE A 56 -10.45 21.99 -19.94
N PHE A 57 -11.50 21.24 -20.28
CA PHE A 57 -12.54 21.71 -21.19
C PHE A 57 -13.29 22.94 -20.64
N PHE A 58 -13.70 22.90 -19.38
CA PHE A 58 -14.39 24.02 -18.74
C PHE A 58 -13.47 25.21 -18.45
N MET A 59 -12.21 24.99 -18.04
CA MET A 59 -11.25 26.10 -17.93
C MET A 59 -10.97 26.72 -19.31
N GLY A 60 -10.73 25.91 -20.34
CA GLY A 60 -10.53 26.42 -21.71
C GLY A 60 -11.73 27.18 -22.25
N PHE A 61 -12.94 26.85 -21.80
CA PHE A 61 -14.16 27.59 -22.13
C PHE A 61 -14.29 28.91 -21.34
N LEU A 62 -13.90 28.94 -20.06
CA LEU A 62 -13.97 30.14 -19.22
C LEU A 62 -12.88 31.18 -19.53
N PHE A 63 -11.74 30.76 -20.08
CA PHE A 63 -10.62 31.65 -20.45
C PHE A 63 -10.62 32.05 -21.93
N ARG A 64 -11.67 31.71 -22.70
CA ARG A 64 -11.88 32.14 -24.09
C ARG A 64 -12.97 33.20 -24.17
#